data_AF-A0A3D8Y4U4-F1
#
_entry.id   AF-A0A3D8Y4U4-F1
#
_cell.length_a   1.000
_cell.length_b   1.000
_cell.length_c   1.000
_cell.angle_alpha   90.00
_cell.angle_beta   90.00
_cell.angle_gamma   90.00
#
_symmetry.space_group_name_H-M   'P 1'
#
loop_
_entity.id
_entity.type
_entity.pdbx_description
1 polymer ?
#
loop_
_entity_poly.entity_id
_entity_poly.type
_entity_poly.pdbx_seq_one_letter_code
_entity_poly.pdbx_strand_id
1 'polypeptide(L)' 'MTCMTGKELFDHYQAAALRNGFGSAEFSYGNVLFEAMKLEGEATVFRKLEEAYAKGRKIQLAYSTSAKGEHTEPDLVVIT' A
#
# COMPACT_ATOMS: atom_id res chain seq x y z
N MET A 1 14.09 10.56 19.52
CA MET A 1 13.19 10.12 18.44
C MET A 1 12.83 8.68 18.71
N THR A 2 11.59 8.40 19.10
CA THR A 2 11.09 7.02 19.19
C THR A 2 10.93 6.50 17.76
N CYS A 3 11.82 5.61 17.34
CA CYS A 3 11.71 4.94 16.06
C CYS A 3 10.58 3.91 16.17
N MET A 4 9.45 4.17 15.52
CA MET A 4 8.40 3.16 15.38
C MET A 4 8.91 2.04 14.49
N THR A 5 8.62 0.80 14.87
CA THR A 5 8.86 -0.39 14.05
C THR A 5 7.92 -0.42 12.85
N GLY A 6 8.29 -1.17 11.81
CA GLY A 6 7.47 -1.33 10.61
C GLY A 6 6.10 -1.93 10.90
N LYS A 7 6.00 -2.80 11.92
CA LYS A 7 4.74 -3.33 12.41
C LYS A 7 3.88 -2.24 13.06
N GLU A 8 4.44 -1.44 13.96
CA GLU A 8 3.72 -0.33 14.60
C GLU A 8 3.24 0.71 13.58
N LEU A 9 4.08 1.02 12.58
CA LEU A 9 3.71 1.89 11.47
C LEU A 9 2.55 1.31 10.66
N PHE A 10 2.61 0.02 10.32
CA PHE A 10 1.55 -0.65 9.60
C PHE A 10 0.24 -0.62 10.41
N ASP A 11 0.26 -1.04 11.67
CA ASP A 11 -0.90 -1.04 12.57
C ASP A 11 -1.49 0.36 12.73
N HIS A 12 -0.65 1.39 12.83
CA HIS A 12 -1.07 2.79 12.87
C HIS A 12 -1.85 3.20 11.62
N TYR A 13 -1.35 2.84 10.43
CA TYR A 13 -2.02 3.16 9.17
C TYR A 13 -3.29 2.35 8.97
N GLN A 14 -3.33 1.07 9.38
CA GLN A 14 -4.56 0.28 9.36
C GLN A 14 -5.62 0.83 10.32
N ALA A 15 -5.24 1.24 11.53
CA ALA A 15 -6.15 1.89 12.46
C ALA A 15 -6.69 3.22 11.91
N ALA A 16 -5.85 4.00 11.20
CA ALA A 16 -6.29 5.22 10.53
C ALA A 16 -7.26 4.93 9.37
N ALA A 17 -7.03 3.86 8.59
CA ALA A 17 -7.93 3.41 7.54
C ALA A 17 -9.31 3.02 8.10
N LEU A 18 -9.33 2.23 9.18
CA LEU A 18 -10.57 1.81 9.84
C LEU A 18 -11.35 2.99 10.44
N ARG A 19 -10.65 3.94 11.06
CA ARG A 19 -11.28 5.11 11.72
C ARG A 19 -11.90 6.07 10.71
N ASN A 20 -11.22 6.34 9.59
CA ASN A 20 -11.71 7.32 8.61
C ASN A 20 -12.63 6.69 7.56
N GLY A 21 -12.54 5.38 7.34
CA GLY A 21 -13.46 4.63 6.50
C GLY A 21 -13.31 4.91 5.01
N PHE A 22 -14.19 4.27 4.24
CA PHE A 22 -14.18 4.27 2.78
C PHE A 22 -14.18 5.69 2.19
N GLY A 23 -13.36 5.91 1.16
CA GLY A 23 -13.23 7.20 0.47
C GLY A 23 -12.20 8.17 1.08
N SER A 24 -11.67 7.89 2.28
CA SER A 24 -10.58 8.65 2.87
C SER A 24 -9.21 8.28 2.29
N ALA A 25 -8.26 9.22 2.34
CA ALA A 25 -6.88 8.98 1.91
C ALA A 25 -6.20 7.92 2.77
N GLU A 26 -6.54 7.87 4.07
CA GLU A 26 -6.07 6.87 5.02
C GLU A 26 -6.57 5.48 4.65
N PHE A 27 -7.84 5.35 4.27
CA PHE A 27 -8.40 4.07 3.82
C PHE A 27 -7.72 3.57 2.55
N SER A 28 -7.55 4.44 1.56
CA SER A 28 -6.79 4.09 0.34
C SER A 28 -5.36 3.68 0.66
N TYR A 29 -4.68 4.40 1.55
CA TYR A 29 -3.30 4.08 1.93
C TYR A 29 -3.17 2.77 2.70
N GLY A 30 -4.09 2.50 3.64
CA GLY A 30 -4.16 1.23 4.35
C GLY A 30 -4.34 0.04 3.39
N ASN A 31 -5.19 0.19 2.38
CA ASN A 31 -5.37 -0.82 1.34
C ASN A 31 -4.11 -1.03 0.50
N VAL A 32 -3.42 0.04 0.11
CA VAL A 32 -2.13 -0.06 -0.60
C VAL A 32 -1.10 -0.84 0.22
N LEU A 33 -0.99 -0.58 1.53
CA LEU A 33 -0.07 -1.31 2.39
C LEU A 33 -0.46 -2.79 2.55
N PHE A 34 -1.76 -3.08 2.63
CA PHE A 34 -2.26 -4.44 2.72
C PHE A 34 -1.99 -5.24 1.44
N GLU A 35 -2.23 -4.64 0.27
CA GLU A 35 -1.90 -5.26 -1.01
C GLU A 35 -0.38 -5.43 -1.18
N ALA A 36 0.42 -4.46 -0.75
CA ALA A 36 1.87 -4.57 -0.77
C ALA A 36 2.36 -5.75 0.08
N MET A 37 1.71 -5.97 1.24
CA MET A 37 2.05 -7.07 2.14
C MET A 37 1.73 -8.43 1.54
N LYS A 38 0.62 -8.55 0.81
CA LYS A 38 0.26 -9.78 0.09
C LYS A 38 1.25 -10.10 -1.03
N LEU A 39 1.74 -9.08 -1.74
CA LEU A 39 2.62 -9.25 -2.89
C LEU A 39 4.08 -9.49 -2.50
N GLU A 40 4.60 -8.72 -1.55
CA GLU A 40 6.04 -8.66 -1.23
C GLU A 40 6.41 -9.34 0.09
N GLY A 41 5.40 -9.72 0.89
CA GLY A 41 5.55 -10.27 2.22
C GLY A 41 5.77 -9.23 3.33
N GLU A 42 5.46 -9.63 4.55
CA GLU A 42 5.46 -8.78 5.75
C GLU A 42 6.84 -8.13 6.01
N ALA A 43 7.91 -8.93 6.05
CA ALA A 43 9.26 -8.46 6.36
C ALA A 43 9.73 -7.37 5.38
N THR A 44 9.40 -7.51 4.08
CA THR A 44 9.76 -6.55 3.04
C THR A 44 9.02 -5.23 3.23
N VAL A 45 7.71 -5.30 3.49
CA VAL A 45 6.87 -4.11 3.67
C VAL A 45 7.25 -3.35 4.94
N PHE A 46 7.47 -4.05 6.06
CA PHE A 46 7.85 -3.41 7.32
C PHE A 46 9.19 -2.70 7.21
N ARG A 47 10.21 -3.33 6.62
CA ARG A 47 11.50 -2.67 6.38
C ARG A 47 11.35 -1.42 5.49
N LYS A 48 10.55 -1.51 4.42
CA LYS A 48 10.28 -0.36 3.54
C LYS A 48 9.52 0.75 4.26
N LEU A 49 8.63 0.41 5.19
CA LEU A 49 7.87 1.38 5.99
C LEU A 49 8.80 2.14 6.94
N GLU A 50 9.70 1.44 7.61
CA GLU A 50 10.71 2.03 8.48
C GLU A 50 11.63 2.98 7.69
N GLU A 51 12.13 2.54 6.52
CA GLU A 51 12.94 3.37 5.64
C GLU A 51 12.20 4.62 5.14
N ALA A 52 10.92 4.47 4.79
CA ALA A 52 10.09 5.59 4.35
C ALA A 52 9.86 6.57 5.50
N TYR A 53 9.50 6.07 6.69
CA TYR A 53 9.27 6.88 7.89
C TYR A 53 10.52 7.64 8.31
N ALA A 54 11.68 6.98 8.33
CA ALA A 54 12.97 7.62 8.64
C ALA A 54 13.33 8.75 7.65
N LYS A 55 12.79 8.71 6.43
CA LYS A 55 13.00 9.71 5.38
C LYS A 55 11.84 10.72 5.24
N GLY A 56 10.79 10.62 6.06
CA GLY A 56 9.57 11.44 5.93
C GLY A 56 8.77 11.17 4.65
N ARG A 57 8.85 9.95 4.11
CA ARG A 57 8.18 9.52 2.87
C ARG A 57 7.08 8.49 3.16
N LYS A 58 6.25 8.21 2.15
CA LYS A 58 5.24 7.14 2.15
C LYS A 58 5.58 6.09 1.10
N ILE A 59 5.09 4.86 1.29
CA ILE A 59 5.17 3.80 0.29
C ILE A 59 4.11 4.05 -0.78
N GLN A 60 4.37 3.70 -2.02
CA GLN A 60 3.37 3.63 -3.07
C GLN A 60 3.55 2.32 -3.83
N LEU A 61 2.44 1.68 -4.19
CA LEU A 61 2.46 0.60 -5.17
C LEU A 61 2.36 1.21 -6.56
N ALA A 62 3.32 0.87 -7.42
CA ALA A 62 3.30 1.18 -8.83
C ALA A 62 3.50 -0.13 -9.60
N TYR A 63 2.61 -0.43 -10.53
CA TYR A 63 2.80 -1.54 -11.45
C TYR A 63 3.73 -1.09 -12.56
N SER A 64 4.75 -1.89 -12.85
CA SER A 64 5.61 -1.69 -14.01
C SER A 64 4.74 -1.80 -15.26
N THR A 65 4.39 -0.67 -15.89
CA THR A 65 3.79 -0.71 -17.22
C THR A 65 4.86 -1.25 -18.16
N SER A 66 4.77 -2.53 -18.50
CA SER A 66 5.58 -3.10 -19.57
C SER A 66 5.11 -2.45 -20.87
N ALA A 67 5.74 -1.36 -21.26
CA ALA A 67 5.55 -0.79 -22.58
C ALA A 67 6.15 -1.75 -23.61
N LYS A 68 5.31 -2.62 -24.19
CA LYS A 68 5.33 -3.05 -25.60
C LYS A 68 4.32 -4.17 -25.85
N GLY A 69 3.34 -3.88 -26.69
CA GLY A 69 2.46 -4.87 -27.33
C GLY A 69 1.02 -4.43 -27.29
N GLU A 70 0.46 -4.07 -28.44
CA GLU A 70 -0.98 -3.97 -28.67
C GLU A 70 -1.69 -5.20 -28.09
N HIS A 71 -2.38 -5.04 -26.98
CA HIS A 71 -3.41 -5.97 -26.57
C HIS A 71 -4.60 -5.16 -26.08
N THR A 72 -5.66 -5.28 -26.87
CA THR A 72 -7.05 -4.89 -26.64
C THR A 72 -7.38 -4.95 -25.16
N GLU A 73 -7.89 -3.83 -24.63
CA GLU A 73 -8.47 -3.75 -23.29
C GLU A 73 -9.37 -4.97 -23.06
N PRO A 74 -9.23 -5.73 -21.95
CA PRO A 74 -10.23 -6.72 -21.61
C PRO A 74 -11.54 -5.98 -21.36
N ASP A 75 -12.56 -6.34 -22.14
CA ASP A 75 -13.93 -5.85 -21.97
C ASP A 75 -14.34 -5.99 -20.50
N LEU A 76 -14.79 -4.86 -19.97
CA LEU A 76 -15.38 -4.66 -18.66
C LEU A 76 -15.99 -5.94 -18.06
N VAL A 77 -15.40 -6.48 -16.99
CA VAL A 77 -16.04 -7.56 -16.21
C VAL A 77 -16.97 -6.92 -15.18
N VAL A 78 -18.28 -7.01 -15.42
CA VAL A 78 -19.31 -6.66 -14.44
C VAL A 78 -19.52 -7.86 -13.52
N ILE A 79 -19.23 -7.69 -12.23
CA ILE A 79 -19.62 -8.63 -11.18
C ILE A 79 -20.99 -8.18 -10.65
N THR A 80 -22.04 -8.91 -11.01
CA THR A 80 -23.40 -8.80 -10.44
C THR A 80 -23.66 -9.88 -9.42
#